data_AF-A0A5K1E4F0-F1
#
_entry.id   AF-A0A5K1E4F0-F1
#
_cell.length_a   1.000
_cell.length_b   1.000
_cell.length_c   1.000
_cell.angle_alpha   90.00
_cell.angle_beta   90.00
_cell.angle_gamma   90.00
#
_symmetry.space_group_name_H-M   'P 1'
#
loop_
_entity.id
_entity.type
_entity.pdbx_description
1 polymer ?
#
loop_
_entity_poly.entity_id
_entity_poly.type
_entity_poly.pdbx_seq_one_letter_code
_entity_poly.pdbx_strand_id
1 'polypeptide(L)' 'LLVCLDGFEGRGEVITIAATNRPDILDEALVRPGRFDRKIFIPKPGLIGRVEILK' A
#
# COMPACT_ATOMS: atom_id res chain seq x y z
N LEU A 1 2.62 7.32 14.79
CA LEU A 1 2.00 6.87 13.52
C LEU A 1 1.10 5.66 13.70
N LEU A 2 1.56 4.55 14.31
CA LEU A 2 0.72 3.36 14.54
C LEU A 2 -0.64 3.67 15.23
N VAL A 3 -0.62 4.53 16.26
CA VAL A 3 -1.83 4.92 17.01
C VAL A 3 -2.86 5.65 16.15
N CYS A 4 -2.44 6.31 15.06
CA CYS A 4 -3.36 7.00 14.16
C CYS A 4 -4.06 6.05 13.18
N LEU A 5 -3.48 4.87 12.92
CA LEU A 5 -4.03 3.88 11.99
C LEU A 5 -5.00 2.90 12.66
N ASP A 6 -4.81 2.64 13.97
CA ASP A 6 -5.69 1.77 14.79
C ASP A 6 -7.08 2.36 15.09
N GLY A 7 -7.40 3.55 14.55
CA GLY A 7 -8.69 4.23 14.77
C GLY A 7 -9.66 4.14 13.58
N PHE A 8 -9.27 3.50 12.47
CA PHE A 8 -10.05 3.51 11.22
C PHE A 8 -11.05 2.36 11.07
N GLU A 9 -11.05 1.37 11.97
CA GLU A 9 -11.95 0.19 11.90
C GLU A 9 -13.46 0.52 12.03
N GLY A 10 -13.86 1.78 12.23
CA GLY A 10 -15.27 2.16 12.45
C GLY A 10 -15.79 3.37 11.67
N ARG A 11 -14.98 4.04 10.83
CA ARG A 11 -15.43 5.22 10.07
C ARG A 11 -15.02 5.05 8.61
N GLY A 12 -15.95 4.57 7.77
CA GLY A 12 -15.76 4.37 6.32
C GLY A 12 -15.49 5.64 5.50
N GLU A 13 -14.94 6.69 6.11
CA GLU A 13 -14.71 8.01 5.52
C GLU A 13 -13.24 8.25 5.12
N VAL A 14 -12.30 7.42 5.55
CA VAL A 14 -10.86 7.63 5.28
C VAL A 14 -10.20 6.37 4.74
N ILE A 15 -9.59 6.51 3.56
CA ILE A 15 -8.79 5.47 2.91
C ILE A 15 -7.32 5.86 3.04
N THR A 16 -6.53 5.02 3.71
CA THR A 16 -5.08 5.24 3.82
C THR A 16 -4.34 4.45 2.74
N ILE A 17 -3.50 5.14 1.97
CA ILE A 17 -2.62 4.52 0.97
C ILE A 17 -1.17 4.79 1.37
N ALA A 18 -0.33 3.76 1.34
CA ALA A 18 1.11 3.86 1.55
C ALA A 18 1.86 3.17 0.42
N ALA A 19 3.06 3.68 0.12
CA ALA A 19 3.97 3.11 -0.87
C ALA A 19 5.36 2.94 -0.24
N THR A 20 6.00 1.79 -0.49
CA THR A 20 7.40 1.55 -0.10
C THR A 20 8.14 0.85 -1.24
N ASN A 21 9.40 1.19 -1.41
CA ASN A 21 10.33 0.47 -2.30
C ASN A 21 11.10 -0.64 -1.56
N ARG A 22 10.97 -0.71 -0.24
CA ARG A 22 11.63 -1.70 0.64
C ARG A 22 10.61 -2.36 1.56
N PRO A 23 9.80 -3.30 1.06
CA PRO A 23 8.81 -4.00 1.90
C PRO A 23 9.46 -4.93 2.93
N ASP A 24 10.72 -5.30 2.74
CA ASP A 24 11.53 -6.18 3.59
C ASP A 24 11.88 -5.59 4.96
N ILE A 25 11.97 -4.27 5.06
CA ILE A 25 12.31 -3.57 6.32
C ILE A 25 11.08 -3.00 7.04
N LEU A 26 9.88 -3.24 6.52
CA LEU A 26 8.66 -2.75 7.16
C LEU A 26 8.42 -3.51 8.46
N ASP A 27 8.00 -2.78 9.50
CA ASP A 27 7.52 -3.37 10.73
C ASP A 27 6.27 -4.22 10.44
N GLU A 28 6.33 -5.50 10.81
CA GLU A 28 5.22 -6.45 10.66
C GLU A 28 3.93 -5.94 11.31
N ALA A 29 4.03 -5.12 12.36
CA ALA A 29 2.89 -4.52 13.02
C ALA A 29 2.05 -3.65 12.06
N LEU A 30 2.63 -3.02 11.04
CA LEU A 30 1.91 -2.19 10.08
C LEU A 30 1.07 -2.99 9.08
N VAL A 31 1.41 -4.27 8.89
CA VAL A 31 0.83 -5.16 7.86
C VAL A 31 -0.22 -6.09 8.45
N ARG A 32 -0.50 -5.98 9.76
CA ARG A 32 -1.55 -6.75 10.43
C ARG A 32 -2.94 -6.28 9.97
N PRO A 33 -3.94 -7.19 9.99
CA PRO A 33 -5.34 -6.82 9.74
C PRO A 33 -5.78 -5.63 10.61
N GLY A 34 -6.47 -4.66 10.02
CA GLY A 34 -6.91 -3.42 10.66
C GLY A 34 -6.05 -2.19 10.35
N ARG A 35 -4.95 -2.35 9.58
CA ARG A 35 -4.05 -1.27 9.16
C ARG A 35 -3.86 -1.26 7.64
N PHE A 36 -2.76 -1.85 7.14
CA PHE A 36 -2.54 -2.02 5.71
C PHE A 36 -2.98 -3.42 5.25
N ASP A 37 -4.28 -3.59 5.11
CA ASP A 37 -4.88 -4.89 4.76
C ASP A 37 -4.54 -5.35 3.33
N ARG A 38 -4.44 -4.39 2.40
CA ARG A 38 -4.19 -4.68 0.97
C ARG A 38 -2.76 -4.35 0.59
N LYS A 39 -2.04 -5.36 0.12
CA LYS A 39 -0.71 -5.23 -0.48
C LYS A 39 -0.81 -5.36 -1.99
N ILE A 40 -0.41 -4.30 -2.71
CA ILE A 40 -0.38 -4.28 -4.17
C ILE A 40 1.08 -4.16 -4.60
N PHE A 41 1.60 -5.19 -5.25
CA PHE A 41 2.92 -5.15 -5.87
C PHE A 41 2.82 -4.56 -7.27
N ILE A 42 3.63 -3.54 -7.56
CA ILE A 42 3.68 -2.90 -8.87
C ILE A 42 4.94 -3.40 -9.59
N PRO A 43 4.82 -4.35 -10.55
CA PRO A 43 5.96 -4.81 -11.31
C PRO A 43 6.42 -3.76 -12.34
N LYS A 44 7.63 -3.92 -12.86
CA LYS A 44 8.09 -3.11 -14.00
C LYS A 44 7.17 -3.33 -15.21
N PRO A 45 6.86 -2.28 -15.98
CA PRO A 45 6.00 -2.42 -17.15
C PRO A 45 6.64 -3.33 -18.21
N GLY A 46 5.82 -4.24 -18.74
CA GLY A 46 6.16 -5.06 -19.91
C GLY A 46 6.20 -4.25 -21.20
N LEU A 47 6.44 -4.90 -22.34
CA LEU A 47 6.55 -4.23 -23.65
C LEU A 47 5.32 -3.36 -23.96
N ILE A 48 4.12 -3.95 -23.85
CA ILE A 48 2.85 -3.25 -24.10
C ILE A 48 2.70 -2.05 -23.14
N GLY A 49 2.98 -2.26 -21.84
CA GLY A 49 2.91 -1.19 -20.85
C GLY A 49 3.88 -0.04 -21.13
N ARG A 50 5.11 -0.34 -21.57
CA ARG A 50 6.09 0.68 -21.95
C ARG A 50 5.67 1.47 -23.19
N VAL A 51 5.08 0.80 -24.18
CA VAL A 51 4.52 1.46 -25.37
C VAL A 51 3.39 2.40 -24.95
N GLU A 52 2.50 1.97 -24.06
CA GLU A 52 1.38 2.81 -23.59
C GLU A 52 1.82 4.01 -22.75
N ILE A 53 2.90 3.88 -21.97
CA ILE A 53 3.46 5.00 -21.19
C ILE A 53 4.03 6.11 -22.08
N LEU A 54 4.55 5.75 -23.27
CA LEU A 54 5.23 6.68 -24.18
C LEU A 54 4.32 7.24 -25.29
N LYS A 55 3.08 6.77 -25.39
CA LYS A 55 2.06 7.40 -26.24
C LYS A 55 1.59 8.70 -25.62
#